data_AF-A0A8B6N1K0-F1
#
_entry.id   AF-A0A8B6N1K0-F1
#
_cell.length_a   1.000
_cell.length_b   1.000
_cell.length_c   1.000
_cell.angle_alpha   90.00
_cell.angle_beta   90.00
_cell.angle_gamma   90.00
#
_symmetry.space_group_name_H-M   'P 1'
#
loop_
_entity.id
_entity.type
_entity.pdbx_description
1 polymer ?
#
loop_
_entity_poly.entity_id
_entity_poly.type
_entity_poly.pdbx_seq_one_letter_code
_entity_poly.pdbx_strand_id
1 'polypeptide(L)' 'MPSIDMKGHSYDDFLSAIEHQGYYEIKNPRVYKPGTDKIEQVEGIFRINQWSN' A
#
# COMPACT_ATOMS: atom_id res chain seq x y z
N MET A 1 14.93 0.52 1.12
CA MET A 1 13.57 0.88 1.56
C MET A 1 12.74 -0.40 1.58
N PRO A 2 11.95 -0.68 2.63
CA PRO A 2 11.02 -1.82 2.61
C PRO A 2 9.97 -1.66 1.50
N SER A 3 9.46 -2.77 0.98
CA SER A 3 8.46 -2.80 -0.08
C SER A 3 7.14 -3.37 0.45
N ILE A 4 6.01 -2.79 0.07
CA ILE A 4 4.67 -3.26 0.46
C ILE A 4 4.22 -4.35 -0.51
N ASP A 5 3.66 -5.44 0.01
CA ASP A 5 3.05 -6.50 -0.80
C ASP A 5 1.68 -6.05 -1.29
N MET A 6 1.60 -5.76 -2.58
CA MET A 6 0.36 -5.36 -3.27
C MET A 6 -0.41 -6.56 -3.85
N LYS A 7 0.06 -7.80 -3.62
CA LYS A 7 -0.66 -9.00 -4.11
C LYS A 7 -2.03 -9.10 -3.48
N GLY A 8 -3.05 -9.29 -4.32
CA GLY A 8 -4.45 -9.34 -3.88
C GLY A 8 -5.12 -7.97 -3.72
N HIS A 9 -4.39 -6.87 -3.93
CA HIS A 9 -4.97 -5.54 -4.02
C HIS A 9 -5.32 -5.21 -5.48
N SER A 10 -6.57 -4.79 -5.72
CA SER A 10 -7.04 -4.41 -7.05
C SER A 10 -6.44 -3.07 -7.48
N TYR A 11 -5.90 -3.03 -8.70
CA TYR A 11 -5.40 -1.79 -9.28
C TYR A 11 -6.54 -0.80 -9.59
N ASP A 12 -7.71 -1.31 -10.01
CA ASP A 12 -8.88 -0.47 -10.29
C ASP A 12 -9.46 0.15 -9.01
N ASP A 13 -9.46 -0.60 -7.89
CA ASP A 13 -9.88 -0.06 -6.59
C ASP A 13 -8.89 1.02 -6.11
N PHE A 14 -7.59 0.81 -6.34
CA PHE A 14 -6.58 1.81 -6.08
C PHE A 14 -6.85 3.09 -6.88
N LEU A 15 -7.06 2.99 -8.20
CA LEU A 15 -7.35 4.14 -9.05
C LEU A 15 -8.63 4.85 -8.63
N SER A 16 -9.70 4.10 -8.37
CA SER A 16 -10.98 4.64 -7.91
C SER A 16 -10.85 5.37 -6.59
N ALA A 17 -10.11 4.81 -5.62
CA ALA A 17 -9.86 5.45 -4.33
C ALA A 17 -9.05 6.75 -4.49
N ILE A 18 -8.03 6.74 -5.34
CA ILE A 18 -7.23 7.92 -5.64
C ILE A 18 -8.10 9.02 -6.26
N GLU A 19 -8.95 8.70 -7.24
CA GLU A 19 -9.85 9.65 -7.89
C GLU A 19 -10.91 10.25 -6.95
N HIS A 20 -11.54 9.42 -6.11
CA HIS A 20 -12.71 9.84 -5.32
C HIS A 20 -12.36 10.47 -3.96
N GLN A 21 -11.26 10.06 -3.32
CA GLN A 21 -10.89 10.54 -1.98
C GLN A 21 -9.44 11.06 -1.87
N GLY A 22 -8.63 10.97 -2.94
CA GLY A 22 -7.26 11.47 -2.97
C GLY A 22 -6.23 10.56 -2.29
N TYR A 23 -6.63 9.39 -1.80
CA TYR A 23 -5.71 8.43 -1.18
C TYR A 23 -6.22 6.98 -1.25
N TYR A 24 -5.29 6.03 -1.10
CA TYR A 24 -5.56 4.60 -0.92
C TYR A 24 -4.89 4.08 0.34
N GLU A 25 -5.58 3.24 1.13
CA GLU A 25 -5.10 2.72 2.40
C GLU A 25 -5.03 1.20 2.42
N ILE A 26 -3.98 0.68 3.06
CA ILE A 26 -3.82 -0.71 3.42
C ILE A 26 -3.64 -0.80 4.92
N LYS A 27 -4.59 -1.42 5.61
CA LYS A 27 -4.50 -1.69 7.04
C LYS A 27 -3.66 -2.94 7.27
N ASN A 28 -2.83 -2.88 8.30
CA ASN A 28 -1.87 -3.91 8.69
C ASN A 28 -1.13 -4.49 7.49
N PRO A 29 -0.37 -3.66 6.74
CA PRO A 29 0.23 -4.07 5.48
C PRO A 29 1.22 -5.22 5.68
N ARG A 30 1.34 -6.05 4.64
CA ARG A 30 2.41 -7.03 4.55
C ARG A 30 3.61 -6.37 3.87
N VAL A 31 4.79 -6.52 4.48
CA VAL A 31 6.00 -5.78 4.12
C VAL A 31 7.15 -6.77 3.87
N TYR A 32 7.86 -6.59 2.76
CA TYR A 32 9.08 -7.35 2.48
C TYR A 32 10.27 -6.75 3.21
N LYS A 33 11.03 -7.59 3.92
CA LYS A 33 12.27 -7.19 4.59
C LYS A 33 13.34 -6.82 3.56
N PRO A 34 13.98 -5.64 3.65
CA PRO A 34 15.01 -5.23 2.71
C PRO A 34 16.10 -6.29 2.50
N GLY A 35 16.39 -6.61 1.24
CA GLY A 35 17.42 -7.59 0.87
C GLY A 35 17.02 -9.06 1.05
N THR A 36 15.74 -9.36 1.29
CA THR A 36 15.23 -10.74 1.44
C THR A 36 13.83 -10.89 0.83
N ASP A 37 13.40 -12.12 0.58
CA ASP A 37 12.00 -12.44 0.20
C ASP A 37 11.08 -12.68 1.41
N LYS A 38 11.57 -12.40 2.63
CA LYS A 38 10.77 -12.58 3.85
C LYS A 38 9.72 -11.49 3.95
N ILE A 39 8.48 -11.89 4.20
CA ILE A 39 7.33 -11.01 4.37
C ILE A 39 6.86 -11.05 5.83
N GLU A 40 6.50 -9.90 6.38
CA GLU A 40 5.90 -9.78 7.71
C GLU A 40 4.70 -8.84 7.68
N GLN A 41 3.71 -9.09 8.54
CA GLN A 41 2.60 -8.17 8.72
C GLN A 41 2.97 -7.16 9.81
N VAL A 42 2.79 -5.88 9.52
CA VAL A 42 3.10 -4.79 10.45
C VAL A 42 1.80 -4.15 10.89
N GLU A 43 1.62 -3.92 12.18
CA GLU A 43 0.46 -3.19 12.70
C GLU A 43 0.52 -1.72 12.25
N GLY A 44 -0.58 -1.20 11.70
CA GLY A 44 -0.68 0.19 11.26
C GLY A 44 -1.43 0.38 9.95
N ILE A 45 -1.23 1.53 9.31
CA ILE A 45 -1.86 1.89 8.04
C ILE A 45 -0.78 2.39 7.08
N PHE A 46 -0.67 1.75 5.91
CA PHE A 46 0.09 2.30 4.79
C PHE A 46 -0.86 3.07 3.89
N ARG A 47 -0.57 4.36 3.65
CA ARG A 47 -1.39 5.24 2.81
C ARG A 47 -0.59 5.75 1.62
N ILE A 48 -1.15 5.59 0.42
CA ILE A 48 -0.66 6.22 -0.81
C ILE A 48 -1.53 7.47 -1.03
N ASN A 49 -0.90 8.64 -1.07
CA ASN A 49 -1.60 9.91 -1.28
C ASN A 49 -1.37 10.41 -2.70
N GLN A 50 -2.41 10.96 -3.33
CA GLN A 50 -2.27 11.82 -4.50
C GLN A 50 -2.21 13.28 -4.02
N TRP A 51 -1.11 13.95 -4.34
CA TRP A 51 -0.94 15.37 -4.06
C TRP A 51 -1.18 16.15 -5.35
N SER A 52 -1.91 17.27 -5.24
CA SER A 52 -1.99 18.26 -6.31
C SER A 52 -0.71 19.09 -6.32
N ASN A 53 -0.16 19.36 -7.51
CA ASN A 53 0.93 20.33 -7.69
C ASN A 53 0.44 21.76 -7.53
#